data_AF-A0A2W7RLU8-F1
#
_entry.id   AF-A0A2W7RLU8-F1
#
_cell.length_a   1.000
_cell.length_b   1.000
_cell.length_c   1.000
_cell.angle_alpha   90.00
_cell.angle_beta   90.00
_cell.angle_gamma   90.00
#
_symmetry.space_group_name_H-M   'P 1'
#
loop_
_entity.id
_entity.type
_entity.pdbx_description
1 polymer ?
#
loop_
_entity_poly.entity_id
_entity_poly.type
_entity_poly.pdbx_seq_one_letter_code
_entity_poly.pdbx_strand_id
1 'polypeptide(L)'
;MLNMKFTDKEYLNKTLTVIDACQTDSLIEFSFNLPVDFHDLSNTNNKKGLSIKRFLDEDFKLKMTQQNKSDLISVIAHNFKEGDICHYAFYTGNLKIGEGFDHCVINFLNPKYFIFSDSHFANLIDDEVNFTELI
;
A
#
# COMPACT_ATOMS: atom_id res chain seq x y z
N MET A 1 6.20 -23.47 -7.21
CA MET A 1 5.15 -22.44 -7.05
C MET A 1 5.70 -21.15 -7.63
N LEU A 2 4.91 -20.43 -8.43
CA LEU A 2 5.30 -19.11 -8.95
C LEU A 2 5.13 -18.10 -7.80
N ASN A 3 6.21 -17.50 -7.30
CA ASN A 3 6.11 -16.38 -6.37
C ASN A 3 5.54 -15.18 -7.12
N MET A 4 4.44 -14.63 -6.61
CA MET A 4 3.82 -13.44 -7.19
C MET A 4 4.59 -12.20 -6.76
N LYS A 5 5.62 -11.78 -7.50
CA LYS A 5 6.29 -10.50 -7.25
C LYS A 5 5.72 -9.40 -8.14
N PHE A 6 5.31 -8.29 -7.54
CA PHE A 6 4.85 -7.09 -8.24
C PHE A 6 6.02 -6.22 -8.73
N THR A 7 7.15 -6.29 -8.02
CA THR A 7 8.41 -5.62 -8.34
C THR A 7 9.59 -6.44 -7.81
N ASP A 8 10.77 -6.19 -8.36
CA ASP A 8 12.07 -6.65 -7.87
C ASP A 8 12.50 -5.99 -6.54
N LYS A 9 11.83 -4.93 -6.11
CA LYS A 9 12.06 -4.18 -4.87
C LYS A 9 11.36 -4.85 -3.69
N GLU A 10 12.12 -5.45 -2.79
CA GLU A 10 11.63 -6.29 -1.70
C GLU A 10 10.66 -5.55 -0.76
N TYR A 11 11.07 -4.42 -0.19
CA TYR A 11 10.25 -3.69 0.79
C TYR A 11 9.00 -3.08 0.15
N LEU A 12 9.12 -2.58 -1.09
CA LEU A 12 7.95 -2.10 -1.82
C LEU A 12 6.99 -3.26 -2.14
N ASN A 13 7.52 -4.44 -2.49
CA ASN A 13 6.71 -5.61 -2.79
C ASN A 13 5.90 -6.10 -1.57
N LYS A 14 6.40 -5.90 -0.35
CA LYS A 14 5.66 -6.16 0.90
C LYS A 14 4.42 -5.27 1.00
N THR A 15 4.59 -3.95 0.89
CA THR A 15 3.47 -2.99 0.87
C THR A 15 2.44 -3.33 -0.21
N LEU A 16 2.89 -3.62 -1.43
CA LEU A 16 2.01 -4.00 -2.55
C LEU A 16 1.26 -5.31 -2.28
N THR A 17 1.88 -6.27 -1.61
CA THR A 17 1.25 -7.52 -1.19
C THR A 17 0.11 -7.28 -0.20
N VAL A 18 0.28 -6.34 0.73
CA VAL A 18 -0.79 -6.00 1.69
C VAL A 18 -1.95 -5.26 1.01
N ILE A 19 -1.66 -4.38 0.05
CA ILE A 19 -2.70 -3.76 -0.80
C ILE A 19 -3.49 -4.86 -1.52
N ASP A 20 -2.81 -5.82 -2.16
CA ASP A 20 -3.46 -6.89 -2.91
C ASP A 20 -4.34 -7.79 -2.02
N ALA A 21 -3.84 -8.12 -0.82
CA ALA A 21 -4.56 -8.91 0.18
C ALA A 21 -5.85 -8.25 0.69
N CYS A 22 -6.00 -6.92 0.58
CA CYS A 22 -7.19 -6.20 1.01
C CYS A 22 -8.42 -6.51 0.11
N GLN A 23 -9.49 -7.01 0.72
CA GLN A 23 -10.72 -7.48 0.06
C GLN A 23 -11.88 -6.48 0.11
N THR A 24 -11.65 -5.26 0.59
CA THR A 24 -12.67 -4.20 0.67
C THR A 24 -12.18 -2.95 -0.05
N ASP A 25 -13.12 -2.09 -0.45
CA ASP A 25 -12.79 -0.72 -0.81
C ASP A 25 -12.24 0.00 0.44
N SER A 26 -11.19 0.79 0.27
CA SER A 26 -10.50 1.43 1.37
C SER A 26 -9.82 2.74 0.98
N LEU A 27 -9.71 3.66 1.93
CA LEU A 27 -8.74 4.75 1.86
C LEU A 27 -7.41 4.26 2.39
N ILE A 28 -6.33 4.55 1.67
CA ILE A 28 -4.96 4.24 2.08
C ILE A 28 -4.23 5.55 2.33
N GLU A 29 -3.79 5.74 3.56
CA GLU A 29 -2.95 6.85 3.96
C GLU A 29 -1.49 6.39 3.95
N PHE A 30 -0.70 6.93 3.02
CA PHE A 30 0.73 6.69 2.97
C PHE A 30 1.50 7.83 3.61
N SER A 31 2.48 7.48 4.44
CA SER A 31 3.55 8.37 4.83
C SER A 31 4.71 8.18 3.87
N PHE A 32 5.12 9.26 3.22
CA PHE A 32 6.18 9.24 2.21
C PHE A 32 7.48 9.83 2.74
N ASN A 33 8.60 9.24 2.35
CA ASN A 33 9.92 9.85 2.49
C ASN A 33 10.35 10.48 1.14
N LEU A 34 9.57 11.46 0.71
CA LEU A 34 9.74 12.14 -0.57
C LEU A 34 9.96 13.64 -0.36
N PRO A 35 10.57 14.35 -1.32
CA PRO A 35 10.71 15.80 -1.25
C PRO A 35 9.37 16.52 -1.01
N VAL A 36 9.43 17.69 -0.37
CA VAL A 36 8.24 18.47 0.03
C VAL A 36 7.30 18.78 -1.14
N ASP A 37 7.85 18.98 -2.35
CA ASP A 37 7.08 19.29 -3.56
C ASP A 37 6.33 18.07 -4.13
N PHE A 38 6.49 16.88 -3.54
CA PHE A 38 5.71 15.69 -3.89
C PHE A 38 4.21 15.85 -3.68
N HIS A 39 3.79 16.68 -2.71
CA HIS A 39 2.37 16.95 -2.49
C HIS A 39 1.80 18.02 -3.45
N ASP A 40 2.65 18.76 -4.15
CA ASP A 40 2.22 19.72 -5.17
C ASP A 40 1.89 18.99 -6.48
N LEU A 41 0.60 18.74 -6.69
CA LEU A 41 0.06 18.08 -7.89
C LEU A 41 -0.15 19.06 -9.07
N SER A 42 0.24 20.33 -8.92
CA SER A 42 0.33 21.29 -10.01
C SER A 42 1.73 21.31 -10.66
N ASN A 43 2.76 20.87 -9.92
CA ASN A 43 4.12 20.74 -10.41
C ASN A 43 4.24 19.61 -11.45
N THR A 44 4.46 19.96 -12.73
CA THR A 44 4.57 19.00 -13.83
C THR A 44 5.82 18.10 -13.77
N ASN A 45 6.80 18.47 -12.94
CA ASN A 45 8.00 17.66 -12.68
C ASN A 45 7.80 16.61 -11.58
N ASN A 46 6.73 16.72 -10.78
CA ASN A 46 6.37 15.74 -9.75
C ASN A 46 5.80 14.46 -10.38
N LYS A 47 6.64 13.69 -11.07
CA LYS A 47 6.19 12.50 -11.82
C LYS A 47 5.55 11.45 -10.91
N LYS A 48 6.08 11.24 -9.70
CA LYS A 48 5.52 10.28 -8.74
C LYS A 48 4.15 10.71 -8.25
N GLY A 49 3.99 11.95 -7.77
CA GLY A 49 2.68 12.43 -7.28
C GLY A 49 1.64 12.47 -8.40
N LEU A 50 2.04 12.91 -9.59
CA LEU A 50 1.16 12.88 -10.77
C LEU A 50 0.75 11.47 -11.20
N SER A 51 1.62 10.46 -11.02
CA SER A 51 1.29 9.07 -11.37
C SER A 51 0.14 8.51 -10.54
N ILE A 52 0.02 8.91 -9.27
CA ILE A 52 -1.04 8.45 -8.35
C ILE A 52 -2.23 9.41 -8.26
N LYS A 53 -2.14 10.59 -8.90
CA LYS A 53 -3.15 11.67 -8.80
C LYS A 53 -4.59 11.21 -9.01
N ARG A 54 -4.83 10.29 -9.94
CA ARG A 54 -6.18 9.79 -10.26
C ARG A 54 -6.82 8.96 -9.14
N PHE A 55 -6.00 8.48 -8.20
CA PHE A 55 -6.45 7.70 -7.05
C PHE A 55 -6.56 8.55 -5.79
N LEU A 56 -6.02 9.77 -5.77
CA LEU A 56 -6.00 10.60 -4.58
C LEU A 56 -7.37 11.24 -4.34
N ASP A 57 -7.71 11.40 -3.06
CA ASP A 57 -8.79 12.25 -2.60
C ASP A 57 -8.32 13.66 -2.23
N GLU A 58 -9.21 14.45 -1.64
CA GLU A 58 -8.93 15.82 -1.23
C GLU A 58 -7.94 15.93 -0.07
N ASP A 59 -7.80 14.86 0.73
CA ASP A 59 -6.87 14.75 1.87
C ASP A 59 -5.56 14.07 1.48
N PHE A 60 -5.31 13.86 0.18
CA PHE A 60 -4.13 13.17 -0.33
C PHE A 60 -4.06 11.69 0.10
N LYS A 61 -5.20 11.04 0.36
CA LYS A 61 -5.31 9.60 0.61
C LYS A 61 -5.68 8.87 -0.67
N LEU A 62 -5.16 7.67 -0.85
CA LEU A 62 -5.47 6.84 -2.02
C LEU A 62 -6.81 6.14 -1.84
N LYS A 63 -7.75 6.43 -2.73
CA LYS A 63 -9.02 5.71 -2.91
C LYS A 63 -8.80 4.43 -3.70
N MET A 64 -8.62 3.33 -2.97
CA MET A 64 -8.60 1.99 -3.56
C MET A 64 -10.01 1.41 -3.58
N THR A 65 -10.42 0.93 -4.75
CA THR A 65 -11.60 0.08 -4.91
C THR A 65 -11.19 -1.28 -5.45
N GLN A 66 -12.02 -2.30 -5.26
CA GLN A 66 -11.73 -3.62 -5.82
C GLN A 66 -11.64 -3.61 -7.35
N GLN A 67 -12.27 -2.63 -8.02
CA GLN A 67 -12.17 -2.45 -9.47
C GLN A 67 -10.85 -1.83 -9.92
N ASN A 68 -10.26 -0.94 -9.12
CA ASN A 68 -9.03 -0.21 -9.49
C ASN A 68 -7.75 -0.78 -8.85
N LYS A 69 -7.87 -1.72 -7.90
CA LYS A 69 -6.77 -2.26 -7.09
C LYS A 69 -5.56 -2.70 -7.91
N SER A 70 -5.77 -3.50 -8.96
CA SER A 70 -4.67 -3.99 -9.81
C SER A 70 -3.95 -2.85 -10.55
N ASP A 71 -4.68 -1.85 -11.02
CA ASP A 71 -4.10 -0.68 -11.69
C ASP A 71 -3.32 0.19 -10.70
N LEU A 72 -3.85 0.40 -9.49
CA LEU A 72 -3.15 1.10 -8.41
C LEU A 72 -1.82 0.40 -8.06
N ILE A 73 -1.85 -0.92 -7.84
CA ILE A 73 -0.66 -1.72 -7.56
C ILE A 73 0.38 -1.57 -8.67
N SER A 74 -0.06 -1.68 -9.93
CA SER A 74 0.81 -1.50 -11.10
C SER A 74 1.44 -0.11 -11.11
N VAL A 75 0.66 0.94 -10.94
CA VAL A 75 1.17 2.33 -10.92
C VAL A 75 2.21 2.52 -9.82
N ILE A 76 1.96 2.04 -8.61
CA ILE A 76 2.91 2.16 -7.50
C ILE A 76 4.19 1.37 -7.81
N ALA A 77 4.07 0.10 -8.25
CA ALA A 77 5.20 -0.76 -8.57
C ALA A 77 6.17 -0.15 -9.61
N HIS A 78 5.62 0.54 -10.61
CA HIS A 78 6.41 1.14 -11.69
C HIS A 78 7.06 2.47 -11.32
N ASN A 79 6.42 3.27 -10.47
CA ASN A 79 6.84 4.67 -10.23
C ASN A 79 7.58 4.88 -8.91
N PHE A 80 7.43 3.98 -7.94
CA PHE A 80 8.00 4.10 -6.60
C PHE A 80 9.20 3.16 -6.42
N LYS A 81 10.03 3.52 -5.46
CA LYS A 81 11.24 2.81 -5.04
C LYS A 81 11.14 2.41 -3.57
N GLU A 82 12.06 1.56 -3.13
CA GLU A 82 12.18 1.23 -1.70
C GLU A 82 12.47 2.48 -0.87
N GLY A 83 11.89 2.54 0.32
CA GLY A 83 12.00 3.69 1.22
C GLY A 83 11.17 4.90 0.83
N ASP A 84 10.54 4.95 -0.36
CA ASP A 84 9.67 6.09 -0.73
C ASP A 84 8.40 6.13 0.14
N ILE A 85 7.88 4.96 0.53
CA ILE A 85 6.72 4.79 1.40
C ILE A 85 7.25 4.15 2.68
N CYS A 86 7.15 4.84 3.81
CA CYS A 86 7.67 4.34 5.10
C CYS A 86 6.57 3.78 6.02
N HIS A 87 5.32 4.19 5.80
CA HIS A 87 4.17 3.74 6.57
C HIS A 87 2.91 3.77 5.71
N TYR A 88 1.99 2.87 6.00
CA TYR A 88 0.67 2.83 5.39
C TYR A 88 -0.41 2.51 6.43
N ALA A 89 -1.58 3.13 6.28
CA ALA A 89 -2.78 2.82 7.06
C ALA A 89 -4.01 2.71 6.15
N PHE A 90 -4.80 1.67 6.36
CA PHE A 90 -6.02 1.36 5.61
C PHE A 90 -7.25 1.70 6.43
N TYR A 91 -8.23 2.32 5.79
CA TYR A 91 -9.50 2.71 6.42
C TYR A 91 -10.71 2.28 5.60
N THR A 92 -11.76 1.82 6.28
CA THR A 92 -13.12 1.66 5.72
C THR A 92 -14.06 2.65 6.42
N GLY A 93 -14.42 3.72 5.72
CA GLY A 93 -15.03 4.88 6.39
C GLY A 93 -14.07 5.44 7.44
N ASN A 94 -14.52 5.54 8.69
CA ASN A 94 -13.71 6.04 9.81
C ASN A 94 -12.97 4.94 10.59
N LEU A 95 -13.14 3.66 10.22
CA LEU A 95 -12.52 2.55 10.91
C LEU A 95 -11.16 2.24 10.30
N LYS A 96 -10.09 2.28 11.10
CA LYS A 96 -8.77 1.78 10.71
C LYS A 96 -8.79 0.25 10.72
N ILE A 97 -8.51 -0.37 9.57
CA ILE A 97 -8.58 -1.82 9.38
C ILE A 97 -7.21 -2.48 9.24
N GLY A 98 -6.18 -1.70 8.95
CA GLY A 98 -4.82 -2.22 8.94
C GLY A 98 -3.77 -1.12 8.89
N GLU A 99 -2.57 -1.41 9.34
CA GLU A 99 -1.41 -0.53 9.23
C GLU A 99 -0.10 -1.32 9.23
N GLY A 100 0.95 -0.70 8.69
CA GLY A 100 2.28 -1.28 8.66
C GLY A 100 3.34 -0.25 8.27
N PHE A 101 4.60 -0.63 8.42
CA PHE A 101 5.76 0.21 8.14
C PHE A 101 6.74 -0.54 7.24
N ASP A 102 7.39 0.11 6.28
CA ASP A 102 8.21 -0.60 5.28
C ASP A 102 9.44 -1.29 5.87
N HIS A 103 10.02 -0.71 6.93
CA HIS A 103 11.19 -1.23 7.63
C HIS A 103 10.84 -2.01 8.91
N CYS A 104 9.56 -2.09 9.28
CA CYS A 104 9.16 -2.93 10.41
C CYS A 104 8.60 -4.26 9.90
N VAL A 105 9.02 -5.31 10.56
CA VAL A 105 8.57 -6.70 10.35
C VAL A 105 7.07 -6.85 10.64
N ILE A 106 6.45 -5.92 11.37
CA ILE A 106 5.10 -6.11 11.90
C ILE A 106 4.06 -5.33 11.10
N ASN A 107 3.08 -6.07 10.58
CA ASN A 107 1.87 -5.52 9.99
C ASN A 107 0.68 -5.87 10.89
N PHE A 108 -0.14 -4.88 11.26
CA PHE A 108 -1.35 -5.07 12.05
C PHE A 108 -2.55 -5.03 11.12
N LEU A 109 -3.16 -6.18 10.85
CA LEU A 109 -4.21 -6.30 9.83
C LEU A 109 -5.45 -6.98 10.43
N ASN A 110 -6.62 -6.41 10.18
CA ASN A 110 -7.87 -7.04 10.62
C ASN A 110 -8.25 -8.18 9.66
N PRO A 111 -8.32 -9.44 10.11
CA PRO A 111 -8.49 -10.62 9.25
C PRO A 111 -9.84 -10.65 8.50
N LYS A 112 -10.82 -9.85 8.93
CA LYS A 112 -12.09 -9.68 8.20
C LYS A 112 -11.89 -9.02 6.83
N TYR A 113 -10.88 -8.18 6.70
CA TYR A 113 -10.67 -7.33 5.52
C TYR A 113 -9.46 -7.74 4.68
N PHE A 114 -8.53 -8.51 5.24
CA PHE A 114 -7.32 -8.94 4.56
C PHE A 114 -7.27 -10.46 4.47
N ILE A 115 -7.22 -10.99 3.24
CA ILE A 115 -7.11 -12.42 2.97
C ILE A 115 -5.78 -12.69 2.28
N PHE A 116 -4.95 -13.51 2.92
CA PHE A 116 -3.63 -13.87 2.44
C PHE A 116 -3.64 -15.27 1.83
N SER A 117 -3.09 -15.41 0.63
CA SER A 117 -2.78 -16.69 0.00
C SER A 117 -1.34 -17.09 0.30
N ASP A 118 -0.97 -18.33 0.01
CA ASP A 118 0.42 -18.81 0.13
C ASP A 118 1.41 -17.93 -0.66
N SER A 119 1.00 -17.41 -1.82
CA SER A 119 1.84 -16.51 -2.62
C SER A 119 2.03 -15.15 -1.96
N HIS A 120 1.06 -14.66 -1.18
CA HIS A 120 1.25 -13.45 -0.38
C HIS A 120 2.26 -13.68 0.74
N PHE A 121 2.13 -14.77 1.49
CA PHE A 121 3.09 -15.09 2.56
C PHE A 121 4.51 -15.30 2.02
N ALA A 122 4.66 -15.85 0.81
CA ALA A 122 5.95 -15.97 0.15
C ALA A 122 6.62 -14.63 -0.23
N ASN A 123 5.90 -13.51 -0.18
CA ASN A 123 6.46 -12.16 -0.33
C ASN A 123 6.75 -11.47 1.01
N LEU A 124 6.17 -11.98 2.09
CA LEU A 124 6.25 -11.45 3.45
C LEU A 124 7.19 -12.29 4.32
N ILE A 125 8.16 -12.99 3.71
CA ILE A 125 8.98 -14.04 4.36
C ILE A 125 9.67 -13.55 5.65
N ASP A 126 10.03 -12.26 5.71
CA ASP A 126 10.68 -11.65 6.87
C ASP A 126 9.73 -10.76 7.70
N ASP A 127 8.42 -10.84 7.46
CA ASP A 127 7.41 -10.07 8.18
C ASP A 127 6.55 -10.96 9.09
N GLU A 128 6.35 -10.53 10.33
CA GLU A 128 5.32 -11.05 11.22
C GLU A 128 3.99 -10.35 10.90
N VAL A 129 3.10 -11.04 10.19
CA VAL A 129 1.72 -10.58 10.01
C VAL A 129 0.93 -10.90 11.27
N ASN A 130 0.68 -9.88 12.09
CA ASN A 130 -0.16 -10.01 13.27
C ASN A 130 -1.60 -9.69 12.88
N PHE A 131 -2.41 -10.74 12.69
CA PHE A 131 -3.84 -10.60 12.54
C PHE A 131 -4.47 -10.26 13.88
N THR A 132 -4.87 -9.01 14.04
CA THR A 132 -5.52 -8.53 15.25
C THR A 132 -6.88 -7.96 14.85
N GLU A 133 -7.95 -8.39 15.52
CA GLU A 133 -9.21 -7.69 15.45
C GLU A 133 -9.01 -6.31 16.10
N LEU A 134 -8.87 -5.27 15.28
CA LEU A 134 -8.86 -3.90 15.74
C LEU A 134 -10.28 -3.58 16.24
N ILE A 135 -10.42 -3.39 17.56
CA ILE A 135 -11.66 -3.02 18.26
C ILE A 135 -11.98 -1.55 18.01
#